data_AF-A0A4Y2CRW7-F1
#
_entry.id   AF-A0A4Y2CRW7-F1
#
_cell.length_a   1.000
_cell.length_b   1.000
_cell.length_c   1.000
_cell.angle_alpha   90.00
_cell.angle_beta   90.00
_cell.angle_gamma   90.00
#
_symmetry.space_group_name_H-M   'P 1'
#
loop_
_entity.id
_entity.type
_entity.pdbx_description
1 polymer ?
#
loop_
_entity_poly.entity_id
_entity_poly.type
_entity_poly.pdbx_seq_one_letter_code
_entity_poly.pdbx_strand_id
1 'polypeptide(L)'
;MTQLSADFYYNQIITGHGIFSAFQNRKFGKDCKCQCGEDETIKLVLMECPVWAQQRDKLPKSWIVKEIHELVHLPGFKTYAINTVKSLFDSRSANWTD
;
A
#
# COMPACT_ATOMS: atom_id res chain seq x y z
N MET A 1 13.53 -3.43 -15.72
CA MET A 1 12.54 -2.35 -15.44
C MET A 1 12.21 -2.31 -13.94
N THR A 2 13.22 -2.18 -13.07
CA THR A 2 13.15 -2.72 -11.68
C THR A 2 13.46 -1.71 -10.56
N GLN A 3 14.22 -0.65 -10.83
CA GLN A 3 14.63 0.31 -9.78
C GLN A 3 13.66 1.50 -9.67
N LEU A 4 13.33 2.13 -10.80
CA LEU A 4 12.37 3.25 -10.87
C LEU A 4 10.98 2.90 -10.29
N SER A 5 10.52 1.65 -10.47
CA SER A 5 9.22 1.21 -9.93
C SER A 5 9.29 0.95 -8.43
N ALA A 6 10.38 0.38 -7.92
CA ALA A 6 10.58 0.22 -6.48
C ALA A 6 10.67 1.60 -5.78
N ASP A 7 11.34 2.56 -6.41
CA ASP A 7 11.45 3.93 -5.92
C ASP A 7 10.09 4.64 -5.96
N PHE A 8 9.27 4.41 -6.99
CA PHE A 8 7.90 4.94 -7.05
C PHE A 8 7.05 4.48 -5.86
N TYR A 9 6.93 3.18 -5.61
CA TYR A 9 6.09 2.66 -4.51
C TYR A 9 6.64 3.07 -3.14
N TYR A 10 7.97 3.06 -2.98
CA TYR A 10 8.62 3.51 -1.76
C TYR A 10 8.35 5.00 -1.49
N ASN A 11 8.42 5.85 -2.51
CA ASN A 11 8.14 7.28 -2.42
C ASN A 11 6.68 7.53 -2.01
N GLN A 12 5.73 6.71 -2.45
CA GLN A 12 4.35 6.79 -1.99
C GLN A 12 4.21 6.45 -0.50
N ILE A 13 4.93 5.42 -0.03
CA ILE A 13 4.89 5.00 1.38
C ILE A 13 5.44 6.09 2.30
N ILE A 14 6.61 6.66 1.98
CA ILE A 14 7.28 7.66 2.83
C ILE A 14 6.56 9.01 2.85
N THR A 15 5.92 9.39 1.76
CA THR A 15 5.19 10.67 1.70
C THR A 15 3.83 10.59 2.37
N GLY A 16 3.35 9.38 2.71
CA GLY A 16 2.03 9.15 3.31
C GLY A 16 0.88 9.65 2.44
N HIS A 17 1.17 10.09 1.22
CA HIS A 17 0.23 10.76 0.37
C HIS A 17 -0.59 9.72 -0.41
N GLY A 18 -1.91 9.83 -0.30
CA GLY A 18 -2.91 9.07 -1.08
C GLY A 18 -2.92 9.43 -2.57
N ILE A 19 -1.75 9.73 -3.16
CA ILE A 19 -1.61 9.96 -4.60
C ILE A 19 -2.16 8.78 -5.37
N PHE A 20 -2.15 7.56 -4.81
CA PHE A 20 -2.67 6.39 -5.51
C PHE A 20 -4.19 6.46 -5.78
N SER A 21 -4.99 6.60 -4.74
CA SER A 21 -6.46 6.67 -4.83
C SER A 21 -6.91 7.98 -5.47
N ALA A 22 -6.24 9.10 -5.14
CA ALA A 22 -6.53 10.39 -5.76
C ALA A 22 -6.16 10.42 -7.26
N PHE A 23 -5.04 9.81 -7.66
CA PHE A 23 -4.68 9.65 -9.07
C PHE A 23 -5.67 8.73 -9.78
N GLN A 24 -6.05 7.60 -9.17
CA GLN A 24 -7.03 6.69 -9.75
C GLN A 24 -8.40 7.35 -9.93
N ASN A 25 -8.84 8.13 -8.94
CA ASN A 25 -10.06 8.92 -9.03
C ASN A 25 -9.97 9.97 -10.15
N ARG A 26 -8.90 10.76 -10.21
CA ARG A 26 -8.73 11.80 -11.24
C ARG A 26 -8.57 11.24 -12.65
N LYS A 27 -7.85 10.13 -12.79
CA LYS A 27 -7.50 9.56 -14.09
C LYS A 27 -8.59 8.64 -14.63
N PHE A 28 -9.31 7.94 -13.76
CA PHE A 28 -10.22 6.86 -14.14
C PHE A 28 -11.61 6.95 -13.49
N GLY A 29 -11.92 7.99 -12.71
CA GLY A 29 -13.22 8.16 -12.06
C GLY A 29 -13.54 7.11 -10.99
N LYS A 30 -12.55 6.32 -10.55
CA LYS A 30 -12.76 5.26 -9.55
C LYS A 30 -12.88 5.83 -8.14
N ASP A 31 -13.61 5.13 -7.28
CA ASP A 31 -13.71 5.47 -5.86
C ASP A 31 -12.32 5.44 -5.21
N CYS A 32 -12.03 6.40 -4.33
CA CYS A 32 -10.77 6.52 -3.62
C CYS A 32 -10.69 5.66 -2.36
N LYS A 33 -11.71 4.82 -2.12
CA LYS A 33 -11.76 3.92 -0.97
C LYS A 33 -10.84 2.71 -1.11
N CYS A 34 -10.36 2.24 0.03
CA CYS A 34 -9.68 0.97 0.14
C CYS A 34 -10.66 -0.17 -0.20
N GLN A 35 -10.13 -1.37 -0.50
CA GLN A 35 -10.97 -2.55 -0.76
C GLN A 35 -11.87 -2.94 0.43
N CYS A 36 -11.53 -2.49 1.65
CA CYS A 36 -12.39 -2.69 2.82
C CYS A 36 -13.51 -1.63 2.96
N GLY A 37 -13.60 -0.65 2.07
CA GLY A 37 -14.63 0.40 2.08
C GLY A 37 -14.30 1.65 2.91
N GLU A 38 -13.16 1.66 3.61
CA GLU A 38 -12.65 2.82 4.36
C GLU A 38 -11.80 3.75 3.47
N ASP A 39 -11.55 4.98 3.94
CA ASP A 39 -10.68 5.93 3.24
C ASP A 39 -9.25 5.37 3.09
N GLU A 40 -8.76 5.33 1.86
CA GLU A 40 -7.45 4.75 1.59
C GLU A 40 -6.32 5.64 2.11
N THR A 41 -5.72 5.19 3.22
CA THR A 41 -4.45 5.72 3.72
C THR A 41 -3.38 4.64 3.64
N ILE A 42 -2.10 5.04 3.59
CA ILE A 42 -1.01 4.06 3.60
C ILE A 42 -1.01 3.23 4.89
N LYS A 43 -1.41 3.86 6.01
CA LYS A 43 -1.57 3.19 7.30
C LYS A 43 -2.67 2.15 7.25
N LEU A 44 -3.83 2.52 6.70
CA LEU A 44 -4.92 1.58 6.51
C LEU A 44 -4.46 0.39 5.65
N VAL A 45 -3.91 0.63 4.46
CA VAL A 45 -3.52 -0.44 3.53
C VAL A 45 -2.48 -1.38 4.16
N LEU A 46 -1.45 -0.85 4.81
CA LEU A 46 -0.35 -1.66 5.33
C LEU A 46 -0.66 -2.31 6.68
N MET A 47 -1.39 -1.63 7.58
CA MET A 47 -1.44 -2.01 9.00
C MET A 47 -2.84 -2.35 9.51
N GLU A 48 -3.91 -1.81 8.90
CA GLU A 48 -5.25 -1.87 9.51
C GLU A 48 -6.29 -2.57 8.60
N CYS A 49 -6.09 -2.61 7.29
CA CYS A 49 -7.08 -3.07 6.32
C CYS A 49 -7.34 -4.58 6.46
N PRO A 50 -8.56 -5.03 6.77
CA PRO A 50 -8.84 -6.44 7.06
C PRO A 50 -8.56 -7.38 5.87
N VAL A 51 -8.61 -6.87 4.63
CA VAL A 51 -8.27 -7.64 3.42
C VAL A 51 -6.87 -8.23 3.49
N TRP A 52 -5.93 -7.50 4.10
CA TRP A 52 -4.53 -7.89 4.21
C TRP A 52 -4.18 -8.52 5.56
N ALA A 53 -5.19 -8.84 6.40
CA ALA A 53 -4.97 -9.38 7.75
C ALA A 53 -4.13 -10.67 7.73
N GLN A 54 -4.40 -11.57 6.78
CA GLN A 54 -3.67 -12.84 6.67
C GLN A 54 -2.18 -12.65 6.35
N GLN A 55 -1.81 -11.62 5.56
CA GLN A 55 -0.40 -11.29 5.34
C GLN A 55 0.21 -10.62 6.58
N ARG A 56 -0.56 -9.81 7.31
CA ARG A 56 -0.11 -9.16 8.55
C ARG A 56 0.13 -10.13 9.68
N ASP A 57 -0.61 -11.23 9.77
CA ASP A 57 -0.41 -12.25 10.80
C ASP A 57 0.98 -12.90 10.75
N LYS A 58 1.64 -12.84 9.58
CA LYS A 58 3.01 -13.31 9.37
C LYS A 58 4.07 -12.28 9.76
N LEU A 59 3.68 -11.05 10.09
CA LEU A 59 4.60 -9.99 10.45
C LEU A 59 5.04 -10.10 11.91
N PRO A 60 6.25 -9.63 12.24
CA PRO A 60 6.66 -9.48 13.62
C PRO A 60 5.67 -8.59 14.38
N LYS A 61 5.14 -9.07 15.51
CA LYS A 61 4.24 -8.29 16.37
C LYS A 61 4.86 -6.96 16.83
N SER A 62 6.19 -6.91 16.93
CA SER A 62 6.95 -5.70 17.26
C SER A 62 6.83 -4.60 16.20
N TRP A 63 6.37 -4.92 14.98
CA TRP A 63 6.14 -3.92 13.94
C TRP A 63 4.76 -3.27 14.06
N ILE A 64 3.77 -3.96 14.63
CA ILE A 64 2.38 -3.48 14.72
C ILE A 64 2.27 -2.23 15.62
N VAL A 65 3.18 -2.11 16.60
CA VAL A 65 3.19 -1.01 17.58
C VAL A 65 4.03 0.20 17.16
N LYS A 66 4.66 0.16 15.98
CA LYS A 66 5.56 1.21 15.50
C LYS A 66 4.91 2.05 14.42
N GLU A 67 5.32 3.30 14.33
CA GLU A 67 4.92 4.18 13.24
C GLU A 67 5.56 3.75 11.92
N ILE A 68 4.86 3.97 10.80
CA ILE A 68 5.33 3.55 9.47
C ILE A 68 6.70 4.15 9.12
N HIS A 69 6.96 5.39 9.53
CA HIS A 69 8.25 6.05 9.28
C HIS A 69 9.41 5.38 10.06
N GLU A 70 9.15 4.74 11.19
CA GLU A 70 10.16 3.94 11.90
C GLU A 70 10.41 2.62 11.19
N LEU A 71 9.35 2.03 10.64
CA LEU A 71 9.38 0.73 9.99
C LEU A 71 9.97 0.78 8.58
N VAL A 72 9.79 1.87 7.85
CA VAL A 72 10.22 2.01 6.44
C VAL A 72 11.73 1.88 6.25
N HIS A 73 12.50 2.13 7.31
CA HIS A 73 13.95 1.96 7.35
C HIS A 73 14.38 0.49 7.55
N LEU A 74 13.48 -0.39 8.00
CA LEU A 74 13.76 -1.81 8.16
C LEU A 74 13.71 -2.50 6.79
N PRO A 75 14.78 -3.19 6.34
CA PRO A 75 14.81 -3.83 5.03
C PRO A 75 13.66 -4.82 4.78
N GLY A 76 13.29 -5.56 5.83
CA GLY A 76 12.16 -6.51 5.78
C GLY A 76 10.81 -5.82 5.60
N PHE A 77 10.57 -4.73 6.32
CA PHE A 77 9.33 -3.97 6.20
C PHE A 77 9.25 -3.23 4.86
N LYS A 78 10.35 -2.63 4.38
CA LYS A 78 10.41 -2.00 3.05
C LYS A 78 9.96 -2.97 1.96
N THR A 79 10.43 -4.21 2.02
CA THR A 79 10.07 -5.26 1.05
C THR A 79 8.59 -5.64 1.17
N TYR A 80 8.10 -5.84 2.39
CA TYR A 80 6.69 -6.11 2.66
C TYR A 80 5.76 -5.00 2.14
N ALA A 81 6.08 -3.74 2.43
CA ALA A 81 5.28 -2.60 2.06
C ALA A 81 5.24 -2.42 0.53
N ILE A 82 6.38 -2.52 -0.14
CA ILE A 82 6.44 -2.44 -1.62
C ILE A 82 5.61 -3.57 -2.25
N ASN A 83 5.72 -4.81 -1.75
CA ASN A 83 4.97 -5.93 -2.30
C ASN A 83 3.46 -5.77 -2.09
N THR A 84 3.04 -5.30 -0.92
CA THR A 84 1.61 -5.06 -0.62
C THR A 84 1.04 -3.97 -1.52
N VAL A 85 1.73 -2.85 -1.68
CA VAL A 85 1.29 -1.74 -2.55
C VAL A 85 1.30 -2.17 -4.03
N LYS A 86 2.29 -2.95 -4.46
CA LYS A 86 2.31 -3.55 -5.80
C LYS A 86 1.12 -4.49 -6.03
N SER A 87 0.83 -5.40 -5.11
CA SER A 87 -0.33 -6.29 -5.23
C SER A 87 -1.64 -5.51 -5.25
N LEU A 88 -1.76 -4.42 -4.49
CA LEU A 88 -2.90 -3.51 -4.57
C LEU A 88 -2.99 -2.88 -5.97
N PHE A 89 -1.87 -2.40 -6.51
CA PHE A 89 -1.79 -1.85 -7.87
C PHE A 89 -2.22 -2.85 -8.93
N ASP A 90 -1.66 -4.06 -8.88
CA ASP A 90 -1.90 -5.12 -9.85
C ASP A 90 -3.35 -5.62 -9.75
N SER A 91 -3.89 -5.78 -8.53
CA SER A 91 -5.29 -6.17 -8.34
C SER A 91 -6.27 -5.15 -8.92
N ARG A 92 -5.92 -3.86 -8.82
CA ARG A 92 -6.72 -2.80 -9.45
C ARG A 92 -6.54 -2.80 -10.96
N SER A 93 -5.33 -3.05 -11.46
CA SER A 93 -5.00 -3.11 -12.89
C SER A 93 -5.57 -4.34 -13.61
N ALA A 94 -5.74 -5.46 -12.93
CA ALA A 94 -6.40 -6.65 -13.48
C ALA A 94 -7.90 -6.42 -13.71
N ASN A 95 -8.53 -5.54 -12.92
CA ASN A 95 -9.90 -5.08 -13.15
C ASN A 95 -10.01 -4.02 -14.28
N TRP A 96 -9.04 -3.99 -15.22
CA TRP A 96 -8.98 -3.04 -16.35
C TRP A 96 -9.26 -3.70 -17.71
N THR A 97 -9.61 -5.00 -17.75
CA THR A 97 -10.19 -5.62 -18.95
C THR A 97 -11.70 -5.47 -18.93
N ASP A 98 -12.18 -4.34 -19.46
CA ASP A 98 -13.49 -4.18 -20.10
C ASP A 98 -13.26 -3.52 -21.47
#